data_AF-A0A345NQV3-F1
#
_entry.id   AF-A0A345NQV3-F1
#
_cell.length_a   1.000
_cell.length_b   1.000
_cell.length_c   1.000
_cell.angle_alpha   90.00
_cell.angle_beta   90.00
_cell.angle_gamma   90.00
#
_symmetry.space_group_name_H-M   'P 1'
#
loop_
_entity.id
_entity.type
_entity.pdbx_description
1 polymer ?
#
loop_
_entity_poly.entity_id
_entity_poly.type
_entity_poly.pdbx_seq_one_letter_code
_entity_poly.pdbx_strand_id
1 'polypeptide(L)'
;MNTSKGTWLVLTGLILYLCEFVAMALAGGYPSNTPLTPLTEIPATYEGFENGAGYLVGWMALALSGRILIVLGFRKAFGPSPLLDWAVALMSVSVALEVAAVGLLAGTAGLVADGVDADAVLALDRAAWFVGSGVTAPVGLAVLLCAAAMWRHGDLSRLLAGIGVLTGATTLLSGLLTAPSTYPLASALSTAVIVWWAWTLWVGIVLARRAGLPAAERRRPVERDAHDRGTVVDGAGQPDRLG
;
A
#
# COMPACT_ATOMS: atom_id res chain seq x y z
N MET A 1 -20.66 6.80 3.34
CA MET A 1 -19.25 6.37 3.31
C MET A 1 -18.48 7.10 4.42
N ASN A 2 -17.66 6.39 5.19
CA ASN A 2 -16.78 6.99 6.23
C ASN A 2 -15.41 7.33 5.63
N THR A 3 -15.40 8.22 4.63
CA THR A 3 -14.21 8.59 3.87
C THR A 3 -13.09 9.11 4.75
N SER A 4 -13.40 9.87 5.81
CA SER A 4 -12.40 10.36 6.77
C SER A 4 -11.64 9.23 7.49
N LYS A 5 -12.35 8.18 7.93
CA LYS A 5 -11.71 7.02 8.59
C LYS A 5 -10.87 6.20 7.61
N GLY A 6 -11.32 6.06 6.36
CA GLY A 6 -10.57 5.37 5.32
C GLY A 6 -9.27 6.09 4.95
N THR A 7 -9.31 7.42 4.81
CA THR A 7 -8.13 8.25 4.56
C THR A 7 -7.05 8.07 5.61
N TRP A 8 -7.42 8.18 6.89
CA TRP A 8 -6.44 8.06 7.99
C TRP A 8 -5.76 6.70 7.99
N LEU A 9 -6.51 5.62 7.74
CA LEU A 9 -5.92 4.28 7.63
C LEU A 9 -4.91 4.17 6.49
N VAL A 10 -5.19 4.76 5.32
CA VAL A 10 -4.23 4.77 4.20
C VAL A 10 -2.95 5.51 4.57
N LEU A 11 -3.06 6.72 5.12
CA LEU A 11 -1.88 7.55 5.46
C LEU A 11 -1.08 6.97 6.62
N THR A 12 -1.75 6.53 7.70
CA THR A 12 -1.09 5.85 8.82
C THR A 12 -0.42 4.57 8.36
N GLY A 13 -1.09 3.78 7.52
CA GLY A 13 -0.51 2.57 6.94
C GLY A 13 0.73 2.86 6.09
N LEU A 14 0.71 3.92 5.28
CA LEU A 14 1.86 4.32 4.48
C LEU A 14 3.04 4.79 5.36
N ILE A 15 2.78 5.61 6.38
CA ILE A 15 3.82 6.04 7.33
C ILE A 15 4.43 4.83 8.03
N LEU A 16 3.59 3.94 8.56
CA LEU A 16 4.03 2.74 9.25
C LEU A 16 4.86 1.84 8.34
N TYR A 17 4.45 1.69 7.08
CA TYR A 17 5.19 0.91 6.11
C TYR A 17 6.56 1.53 5.78
N LEU A 18 6.63 2.85 5.57
CA LEU A 18 7.90 3.54 5.33
C LEU A 18 8.87 3.49 6.54
N CYS A 19 8.39 3.15 7.75
CA CYS A 19 9.26 2.90 8.88
C CYS A 19 10.16 1.66 8.70
N GLU A 20 9.96 0.83 7.67
CA GLU A 20 10.89 -0.25 7.33
C GLU A 20 12.32 0.26 7.04
N PHE A 21 12.44 1.43 6.39
CA PHE A 21 13.76 2.02 6.10
C PHE A 21 14.47 2.48 7.37
N VAL A 22 13.71 2.93 8.37
CA VAL A 22 14.26 3.25 9.70
C VAL A 22 14.78 1.99 10.36
N ALA A 23 14.03 0.88 10.24
CA ALA A 23 14.45 -0.43 10.74
C ALA A 23 15.78 -0.86 10.12
N MET A 24 15.87 -0.84 8.79
CA MET A 24 17.08 -1.23 8.05
C MET A 24 18.27 -0.33 8.42
N ALA A 25 18.06 0.98 8.52
CA ALA A 25 19.13 1.90 8.92
C ALA A 25 19.65 1.62 10.33
N LEU A 26 18.75 1.37 11.29
CA LEU A 26 19.11 1.08 12.68
C LEU A 26 19.72 -0.32 12.86
N ALA A 27 19.37 -1.28 12.00
CA ALA A 27 19.93 -2.62 12.01
C ALA A 27 21.34 -2.69 11.38
N GLY A 28 21.89 -1.57 10.89
CA GLY A 28 23.18 -1.54 10.19
C GLY A 28 23.11 -1.92 8.72
N GLY A 29 21.91 -2.02 8.15
CA GLY A 29 21.67 -2.35 6.75
C GLY A 29 20.69 -3.51 6.58
N TYR A 30 20.73 -4.11 5.39
CA TYR A 30 19.97 -5.30 5.03
C TYR A 30 20.83 -6.12 4.07
N PRO A 31 21.21 -7.37 4.41
CA PRO A 31 21.98 -8.23 3.51
C PRO A 31 21.25 -8.38 2.17
N SER A 32 21.88 -7.95 1.08
CA SER A 32 21.25 -7.90 -0.25
C SER A 32 21.77 -9.01 -1.17
N ASN A 33 21.75 -10.26 -0.70
CA ASN A 33 22.17 -11.39 -1.51
C ASN A 33 21.14 -11.69 -2.61
N THR A 34 21.66 -11.96 -3.80
CA THR A 34 20.88 -12.27 -4.99
C THR A 34 21.17 -13.71 -5.43
N PRO A 35 20.37 -14.30 -6.34
CA PRO A 35 20.69 -15.60 -6.93
C PRO A 35 22.05 -15.63 -7.63
N LEU A 36 22.55 -14.46 -8.02
CA LEU A 36 23.79 -14.29 -8.76
C LEU A 36 24.98 -13.96 -7.85
N THR A 37 24.77 -13.76 -6.55
CA THR A 37 25.85 -13.51 -5.59
C THR A 37 26.75 -14.76 -5.49
N PRO A 38 28.09 -14.61 -5.66
CA PRO A 38 29.03 -15.70 -5.48
C PRO A 38 28.92 -16.34 -4.08
N LEU A 39 28.92 -17.67 -4.01
CA LEU A 39 28.72 -18.40 -2.75
C LEU A 39 29.78 -18.06 -1.70
N THR A 40 31.01 -17.77 -2.13
CA THR A 40 32.13 -17.39 -1.26
C THR A 40 31.96 -16.01 -0.64
N GLU A 41 31.08 -15.16 -1.16
CA GLU A 41 30.85 -13.79 -0.68
C GLU A 41 29.66 -13.71 0.28
N ILE A 42 28.76 -14.69 0.27
CA ILE A 42 27.52 -14.67 1.07
C ILE A 42 27.81 -14.50 2.58
N PRO A 43 28.72 -15.27 3.22
CA PRO A 43 28.96 -15.11 4.66
C PRO A 43 29.39 -13.68 5.06
N ALA A 44 30.25 -13.04 4.25
CA ALA A 44 30.74 -11.70 4.52
C ALA A 44 29.63 -10.63 4.51
N THR A 45 28.51 -10.86 3.81
CA THR A 45 27.37 -9.93 3.80
C THR A 45 26.59 -9.88 5.11
N TYR A 46 26.79 -10.86 5.99
CA TYR A 46 26.14 -10.94 7.29
C TYR A 46 27.02 -10.47 8.45
N GLU A 47 28.31 -10.21 8.21
CA GLU A 47 29.24 -9.73 9.24
C GLU A 47 28.77 -8.38 9.83
N GLY A 48 28.58 -8.33 11.14
CA GLY A 48 28.14 -7.14 11.88
C GLY A 48 26.63 -6.91 11.87
N PHE A 49 25.85 -7.74 11.14
CA PHE A 49 24.39 -7.66 11.09
C PHE A 49 23.72 -8.37 12.28
N GLU A 50 24.41 -9.28 12.96
CA GLU A 50 23.88 -10.14 14.02
C GLU A 50 23.23 -9.34 15.17
N ASN A 51 23.80 -8.19 15.53
CA ASN A 51 23.31 -7.35 16.61
C ASN A 51 22.01 -6.60 16.26
N GLY A 52 21.79 -6.33 14.97
CA GLY A 52 20.60 -5.64 14.47
C GLY A 52 19.48 -6.59 14.03
N ALA A 53 19.81 -7.84 13.74
CA ALA A 53 18.91 -8.75 13.03
C ALA A 53 17.66 -9.14 13.84
N GLY A 54 17.81 -9.45 15.12
CA GLY A 54 16.65 -9.78 15.98
C GLY A 54 15.69 -8.62 16.17
N TYR A 55 16.23 -7.40 16.32
CA TYR A 55 15.44 -6.16 16.35
C TYR A 55 14.69 -5.94 15.03
N LEU A 56 15.37 -6.17 13.90
CA LEU A 56 14.79 -5.97 12.57
C LEU A 56 13.56 -6.85 12.35
N VAL A 57 13.58 -8.12 12.77
CA VAL A 57 12.42 -9.03 12.65
C VAL A 57 11.19 -8.45 13.36
N GLY A 58 11.36 -8.05 14.62
CA GLY A 58 10.25 -7.48 15.42
C GLY A 58 9.72 -6.17 14.84
N TRP A 59 10.62 -5.30 14.39
CA TRP A 59 10.24 -4.03 13.78
C TRP A 59 9.53 -4.22 12.43
N MET A 60 10.04 -5.10 11.56
CA MET A 60 9.44 -5.37 10.26
C MET A 60 8.04 -5.97 10.40
N ALA A 61 7.81 -6.84 11.39
CA ALA A 61 6.46 -7.35 11.68
C ALA A 61 5.45 -6.23 11.97
N LEU A 62 5.88 -5.16 12.65
CA LEU A 62 5.07 -3.98 12.91
C LEU A 62 4.96 -3.07 11.67
N ALA A 63 6.09 -2.67 11.08
CA ALA A 63 6.15 -1.73 9.97
C ALA A 63 5.38 -2.24 8.74
N LEU A 64 5.60 -3.50 8.36
CA LEU A 64 4.98 -4.10 7.18
C LEU A 64 3.46 -4.24 7.31
N SER A 65 2.91 -4.28 8.53
CA SER A 65 1.46 -4.24 8.76
C SER A 65 0.80 -2.98 8.19
N GLY A 66 1.58 -1.92 7.96
CA GLY A 66 1.17 -0.72 7.25
C GLY A 66 0.57 -1.00 5.86
N ARG A 67 1.06 -2.01 5.14
CA ARG A 67 0.51 -2.45 3.85
C ARG A 67 -0.92 -2.97 3.96
N ILE A 68 -1.21 -3.68 5.05
CA ILE A 68 -2.55 -4.19 5.35
C ILE A 68 -3.47 -3.00 5.69
N LEU A 69 -3.00 -2.06 6.50
CA LEU A 69 -3.73 -0.84 6.84
C LEU A 69 -4.09 0.00 5.62
N ILE A 70 -3.19 0.11 4.63
CA ILE A 70 -3.44 0.78 3.35
C ILE A 70 -4.67 0.17 2.66
N VAL A 71 -4.68 -1.15 2.48
CA VAL A 71 -5.79 -1.83 1.77
C VAL A 71 -7.08 -1.81 2.58
N LEU A 72 -7.01 -1.94 3.92
CA LEU A 72 -8.16 -1.73 4.80
C LEU A 72 -8.70 -0.30 4.69
N GLY A 73 -7.83 0.69 4.54
CA GLY A 73 -8.19 2.08 4.29
C GLY A 73 -8.95 2.24 2.97
N PHE A 74 -8.48 1.61 1.88
CA PHE A 74 -9.20 1.56 0.61
C PHE A 74 -10.57 0.89 0.75
N ARG A 75 -10.64 -0.28 1.40
CA ARG A 75 -11.90 -0.98 1.71
C ARG A 75 -12.86 -0.08 2.49
N LYS A 76 -12.36 0.70 3.45
CA LYS A 76 -13.20 1.62 4.24
C LYS A 76 -13.66 2.83 3.42
N ALA A 77 -12.83 3.32 2.51
CA ALA A 77 -13.10 4.46 1.67
C ALA A 77 -14.13 4.14 0.58
N PHE A 78 -13.96 3.02 -0.12
CA PHE A 78 -14.82 2.63 -1.25
C PHE A 78 -16.02 1.80 -0.79
N GLY A 79 -15.92 1.05 0.30
CA GLY A 79 -17.00 0.20 0.81
C GLY A 79 -16.69 -1.30 0.64
N PRO A 80 -17.59 -2.18 1.09
CA PRO A 80 -17.39 -3.62 1.04
C PRO A 80 -17.31 -4.11 -0.41
N SER A 81 -16.29 -4.91 -0.70
CA SER A 81 -16.01 -5.44 -2.04
C SER A 81 -15.20 -6.73 -1.90
N PRO A 82 -15.61 -7.84 -2.55
CA PRO A 82 -14.83 -9.08 -2.56
C PRO A 82 -13.41 -8.90 -3.09
N LEU A 83 -13.20 -7.95 -4.02
CA LEU A 83 -11.87 -7.62 -4.53
C LEU A 83 -10.98 -7.04 -3.43
N LEU A 84 -11.52 -6.16 -2.59
CA LEU A 84 -10.78 -5.52 -1.51
C LEU A 84 -10.59 -6.47 -0.33
N ASP A 85 -11.55 -7.36 -0.05
CA ASP A 85 -11.37 -8.45 0.92
C ASP A 85 -10.20 -9.35 0.51
N TRP A 86 -10.13 -9.68 -0.79
CA TRP A 86 -9.03 -10.51 -1.31
C TRP A 86 -7.69 -9.77 -1.37
N ALA A 87 -7.69 -8.48 -1.67
CA ALA A 87 -6.50 -7.64 -1.57
C ALA A 87 -5.94 -7.58 -0.15
N VAL A 88 -6.80 -7.54 0.89
CA VAL A 88 -6.36 -7.59 2.30
C VAL A 88 -5.69 -8.94 2.60
N ALA A 89 -6.29 -10.05 2.17
CA ALA A 89 -5.73 -11.37 2.37
C ALA A 89 -4.35 -11.51 1.71
N LEU A 90 -4.22 -11.06 0.46
CA LEU A 90 -2.96 -11.08 -0.27
C LEU A 90 -1.88 -10.20 0.37
N MET A 91 -2.21 -8.99 0.83
CA MET A 91 -1.26 -8.17 1.60
C MET A 91 -0.85 -8.85 2.91
N SER A 92 -1.76 -9.56 3.57
CA SER A 92 -1.44 -10.29 4.79
C SER A 92 -0.47 -11.44 4.52
N VAL A 93 -0.68 -12.18 3.42
CA VAL A 93 0.26 -13.23 2.96
C VAL A 93 1.62 -12.63 2.61
N SER A 94 1.65 -11.54 1.86
CA SER A 94 2.89 -10.81 1.54
C SER A 94 3.66 -10.41 2.81
N VAL A 95 2.97 -9.82 3.79
CA VAL A 95 3.59 -9.43 5.08
C VAL A 95 4.13 -10.64 5.82
N ALA A 96 3.36 -11.73 5.90
CA ALA A 96 3.81 -12.95 6.58
C ALA A 96 5.07 -13.56 5.93
N LEU A 97 5.11 -13.62 4.60
CA LEU A 97 6.27 -14.09 3.85
C LEU A 97 7.49 -13.21 4.09
N GLU A 98 7.32 -11.89 4.07
CA GLU A 98 8.45 -10.98 4.26
C GLU A 98 8.99 -11.03 5.69
N VAL A 99 8.12 -11.08 6.70
CA VAL A 99 8.55 -11.28 8.10
C VAL A 99 9.29 -12.61 8.27
N ALA A 100 8.81 -13.68 7.62
CA ALA A 100 9.51 -14.96 7.63
C ALA A 100 10.88 -14.87 6.95
N ALA A 101 10.99 -14.20 5.80
CA ALA A 101 12.26 -13.97 5.12
C ALA A 101 13.26 -13.19 5.99
N VAL A 102 12.82 -12.11 6.65
CA VAL A 102 13.66 -11.35 7.60
C VAL A 102 14.08 -12.22 8.78
N GLY A 103 13.19 -13.09 9.28
CA GLY A 103 13.52 -14.08 10.31
C GLY A 103 14.59 -15.07 9.88
N LEU A 104 14.52 -15.55 8.64
CA LEU A 104 15.53 -16.43 8.05
C LEU A 104 16.88 -15.70 7.91
N LEU A 105 16.89 -14.44 7.44
CA LEU A 105 18.11 -13.62 7.37
C LEU A 105 18.74 -13.42 8.76
N ALA A 106 17.91 -13.18 9.79
CA ALA A 106 18.40 -13.05 11.15
C ALA A 106 18.99 -14.35 11.68
N GLY A 107 18.36 -15.49 11.36
CA GLY A 107 18.93 -16.80 11.61
C GLY A 107 20.27 -16.99 10.91
N THR A 108 20.38 -16.58 9.63
CA THR A 108 21.62 -16.69 8.85
C THR A 108 22.76 -15.88 9.49
N ALA A 109 22.48 -14.65 9.92
CA ALA A 109 23.48 -13.85 10.65
C ALA A 109 23.91 -14.49 11.97
N GLY A 110 22.97 -15.09 12.71
CA GLY A 110 23.30 -15.84 13.92
C GLY A 110 24.25 -17.00 13.64
N LEU A 111 23.99 -17.79 12.58
CA LEU A 111 24.87 -18.88 12.16
C LEU A 111 26.28 -18.40 11.78
N VAL A 112 26.37 -17.26 11.07
CA VAL A 112 27.66 -16.65 10.72
C VAL A 112 28.41 -16.20 11.97
N ALA A 113 27.74 -15.53 12.91
CA ALA A 113 28.33 -15.07 14.16
C ALA A 113 28.81 -16.23 15.06
N ASP A 114 28.10 -17.36 15.05
CA ASP A 114 28.46 -18.57 15.78
C ASP A 114 29.57 -19.39 15.09
N GLY A 115 30.04 -18.98 13.91
CA GLY A 115 31.06 -19.68 13.15
C GLY A 115 30.61 -21.05 12.65
N VAL A 116 29.31 -21.20 12.37
CA VAL A 116 28.73 -22.44 11.83
C VAL A 116 29.20 -22.67 10.39
N ASP A 117 29.16 -23.93 9.97
CA ASP A 117 29.55 -24.36 8.64
C ASP A 117 28.86 -23.58 7.49
N ALA A 118 29.63 -23.34 6.42
CA ALA A 118 29.21 -22.52 5.29
C ALA A 118 27.97 -23.08 4.58
N ASP A 119 27.80 -24.41 4.52
CA ASP A 119 26.65 -25.01 3.83
C ASP A 119 25.34 -24.66 4.52
N ALA A 120 25.33 -24.57 5.86
CA ALA A 120 24.16 -24.18 6.63
C ALA A 120 23.79 -22.70 6.41
N VAL A 121 24.79 -21.81 6.38
CA VAL A 121 24.62 -20.38 6.06
C VAL A 121 24.04 -20.21 4.66
N LEU A 122 24.61 -20.90 3.67
CA LEU A 122 24.16 -20.86 2.28
C LEU A 122 22.73 -21.39 2.12
N ALA A 123 22.41 -22.51 2.77
CA ALA A 123 21.06 -23.07 2.71
C ALA A 123 20.01 -22.10 3.26
N LEU A 124 20.30 -21.45 4.39
CA LEU A 124 19.38 -20.53 5.04
C LEU A 124 19.25 -19.19 4.28
N ASP A 125 20.35 -18.67 3.73
CA ASP A 125 20.36 -17.52 2.82
C ASP A 125 19.46 -17.77 1.59
N ARG A 126 19.62 -18.93 0.94
CA ARG A 126 18.79 -19.29 -0.22
C ARG A 126 17.32 -19.43 0.16
N ALA A 127 17.02 -20.02 1.31
CA ALA A 127 15.66 -20.10 1.82
C ALA A 127 15.07 -18.70 2.06
N ALA A 128 15.82 -17.81 2.71
CA ALA A 128 15.41 -16.42 2.94
C ALA A 128 15.11 -15.69 1.63
N TRP A 129 15.98 -15.85 0.63
CA TRP A 129 15.80 -15.23 -0.67
C TRP A 129 14.56 -15.77 -1.41
N PHE A 130 14.31 -17.08 -1.42
CA PHE A 130 13.11 -17.65 -2.07
C PHE A 130 11.82 -17.21 -1.36
N VAL A 131 11.81 -17.22 -0.03
CA VAL A 131 10.65 -16.78 0.76
C VAL A 131 10.39 -15.29 0.54
N GLY A 132 11.43 -14.45 0.56
CA GLY A 132 11.34 -13.01 0.31
C GLY A 132 10.91 -12.67 -1.12
N SER A 133 11.39 -13.44 -2.10
CA SER A 133 10.97 -13.30 -3.51
C SER A 133 9.47 -13.57 -3.70
N GLY A 134 8.88 -14.43 -2.88
CA GLY A 134 7.45 -14.73 -2.87
C GLY A 134 6.55 -13.57 -2.43
N VAL A 135 7.10 -12.48 -1.89
CA VAL A 135 6.36 -11.30 -1.41
C VAL A 135 5.74 -10.51 -2.56
N THR A 136 6.45 -10.39 -3.67
CA THR A 136 6.14 -9.39 -4.71
C THR A 136 4.87 -9.73 -5.49
N ALA A 137 4.64 -11.02 -5.79
CA ALA A 137 3.45 -11.46 -6.51
C ALA A 137 2.12 -11.13 -5.77
N PRO A 138 1.96 -11.47 -4.47
CA PRO A 138 0.75 -11.09 -3.73
C PRO A 138 0.59 -9.57 -3.59
N VAL A 139 1.67 -8.79 -3.43
CA VAL A 139 1.60 -7.31 -3.44
C VAL A 139 1.03 -6.82 -4.77
N GLY A 140 1.60 -7.27 -5.89
CA GLY A 140 1.17 -6.85 -7.22
C GLY A 140 -0.30 -7.17 -7.49
N LEU A 141 -0.73 -8.39 -7.14
CA LEU A 141 -2.13 -8.79 -7.29
C LEU A 141 -3.07 -7.98 -6.38
N ALA A 142 -2.68 -7.71 -5.13
CA ALA A 142 -3.47 -6.87 -4.23
C ALA A 142 -3.63 -5.45 -4.78
N VAL A 143 -2.57 -4.86 -5.35
CA VAL A 143 -2.63 -3.54 -6.00
C VAL A 143 -3.54 -3.56 -7.22
N LEU A 144 -3.48 -4.60 -8.07
CA LEU A 144 -4.39 -4.78 -9.20
C LEU A 144 -5.85 -4.82 -8.76
N LEU A 145 -6.16 -5.56 -7.70
CA LEU A 145 -7.51 -5.68 -7.16
C LEU A 145 -8.00 -4.34 -6.57
N CYS A 146 -7.12 -3.59 -5.90
CA CYS A 146 -7.43 -2.24 -5.42
C CYS A 146 -7.74 -1.29 -6.59
N ALA A 147 -6.89 -1.30 -7.63
CA ALA A 147 -7.08 -0.47 -8.82
C ALA A 147 -8.37 -0.83 -9.57
N ALA A 148 -8.69 -2.14 -9.69
CA ALA A 148 -9.94 -2.61 -10.28
C ALA A 148 -11.16 -2.18 -9.46
N ALA A 149 -11.09 -2.24 -8.12
CA ALA A 149 -12.15 -1.74 -7.24
C ALA A 149 -12.36 -0.23 -7.40
N MET A 150 -11.27 0.54 -7.46
CA MET A 150 -11.32 1.99 -7.72
C MET A 150 -11.95 2.31 -9.07
N TRP A 151 -11.59 1.55 -10.11
CA TRP A 151 -12.17 1.70 -11.45
C TRP A 151 -13.68 1.44 -11.45
N ARG A 152 -14.13 0.38 -10.75
CA ARG A 152 -15.56 0.04 -10.62
C ARG A 152 -16.34 1.08 -9.84
N HIS A 153 -15.75 1.68 -8.82
CA HIS A 153 -16.41 2.73 -8.03
C HIS A 153 -16.62 4.02 -8.82
N GLY A 154 -15.82 4.29 -9.85
CA GLY A 154 -15.92 5.51 -10.67
C GLY A 154 -15.59 6.81 -9.94
N ASP A 155 -15.37 6.74 -8.62
CA ASP A 155 -15.08 7.90 -7.80
C ASP A 155 -13.75 8.52 -8.18
N LEU A 156 -12.71 7.75 -8.50
CA LEU A 156 -11.37 8.28 -8.77
C LEU A 156 -11.09 8.46 -10.27
N SER A 157 -10.10 9.28 -10.61
CA SER A 157 -9.71 9.48 -12.01
C SER A 157 -9.24 8.15 -12.62
N ARG A 158 -9.63 7.89 -13.86
CA ARG A 158 -9.18 6.70 -14.61
C ARG A 158 -7.66 6.65 -14.75
N LEU A 159 -7.01 7.80 -14.79
CA LEU A 159 -5.54 7.91 -14.78
C LEU A 159 -4.96 7.27 -13.51
N LEU A 160 -5.50 7.61 -12.33
CA LEU A 160 -5.01 7.09 -11.05
C LEU A 160 -5.23 5.57 -10.96
N ALA A 161 -6.40 5.08 -11.42
CA ALA A 161 -6.63 3.65 -11.49
C ALA A 161 -5.70 2.96 -12.50
N GLY A 162 -5.43 3.57 -13.66
CA GLY A 162 -4.50 3.06 -14.67
C GLY A 162 -3.05 2.96 -14.17
N ILE A 163 -2.57 3.95 -13.42
CA ILE A 163 -1.25 3.88 -12.77
C ILE A 163 -1.20 2.71 -11.78
N GLY A 164 -2.27 2.51 -11.01
CA GLY A 164 -2.39 1.36 -10.09
C GLY A 164 -2.36 0.03 -10.84
N VAL A 165 -3.05 -0.08 -11.97
CA VAL A 165 -3.02 -1.29 -12.82
C VAL A 165 -1.61 -1.57 -13.33
N LEU A 166 -0.93 -0.57 -13.90
CA LEU A 166 0.43 -0.74 -14.42
C LEU A 166 1.38 -1.17 -13.31
N THR A 167 1.34 -0.46 -12.18
CA THR A 167 2.20 -0.75 -11.02
C THR A 167 1.95 -2.15 -10.46
N GLY A 168 0.69 -2.54 -10.29
CA GLY A 168 0.32 -3.87 -9.82
C GLY A 168 0.73 -4.97 -10.79
N ALA A 169 0.57 -4.76 -12.10
CA ALA A 169 0.98 -5.72 -13.13
C ALA A 169 2.50 -5.89 -13.17
N THR A 170 3.26 -4.79 -13.16
CA THR A 170 4.72 -4.83 -13.14
C THR A 170 5.25 -5.52 -11.88
N THR A 171 4.66 -5.22 -10.72
CA THR A 171 5.02 -5.85 -9.43
C THR A 171 4.69 -7.35 -9.46
N LEU A 172 3.51 -7.73 -9.96
CA LEU A 172 3.12 -9.13 -10.09
C LEU A 172 4.09 -9.90 -11.00
N LEU A 173 4.43 -9.34 -12.16
CA LEU A 173 5.40 -9.94 -13.09
C LEU A 173 6.79 -10.07 -12.46
N SER A 174 7.24 -9.06 -11.70
CA SER A 174 8.50 -9.15 -10.95
C SER A 174 8.51 -10.38 -10.02
N GLY A 175 7.44 -10.61 -9.25
CA GLY A 175 7.33 -11.78 -8.36
C GLY A 175 7.24 -13.13 -9.07
N LEU A 176 6.64 -13.18 -10.27
CA LEU A 176 6.54 -14.41 -11.07
C LEU A 176 7.84 -14.76 -11.79
N LEU A 177 8.74 -13.79 -11.96
CA LEU A 177 10.00 -13.95 -12.69
C LEU A 177 11.22 -14.10 -11.77
N THR A 178 11.00 -14.57 -10.53
CA THR A 178 12.04 -14.61 -9.51
C THR A 178 13.12 -15.65 -9.77
N ALA A 179 12.92 -16.62 -10.66
CA ALA A 179 13.92 -17.62 -11.00
C ALA A 179 15.30 -17.02 -11.37
N PRO A 180 16.43 -17.71 -11.07
CA PRO A 180 17.77 -17.15 -11.30
C PRO A 180 18.02 -16.66 -12.74
N SER A 181 17.51 -17.38 -13.75
CA SER A 181 17.65 -17.03 -15.16
C SER A 181 16.90 -15.76 -15.57
N THR A 182 15.85 -15.38 -14.82
CA THR A 182 15.01 -14.21 -15.08
C THR A 182 15.20 -13.10 -14.04
N TYR A 183 16.08 -13.31 -13.05
CA TYR A 183 16.32 -12.37 -11.96
C TYR A 183 16.69 -10.94 -12.40
N PRO A 184 17.54 -10.71 -13.42
CA PRO A 184 17.85 -9.35 -13.87
C PRO A 184 16.60 -8.56 -14.30
N LEU A 185 15.67 -9.23 -14.99
CA LEU A 185 14.40 -8.62 -15.38
C LEU A 185 13.50 -8.43 -14.16
N ALA A 186 13.38 -9.42 -13.28
CA ALA A 186 12.59 -9.30 -12.05
C ALA A 186 13.06 -8.14 -11.18
N SER A 187 14.38 -7.95 -11.05
CA SER A 187 15.02 -6.85 -10.33
C SER A 187 14.78 -5.49 -10.99
N ALA A 188 14.74 -5.41 -12.31
CA ALA A 188 14.39 -4.16 -12.98
C ALA A 188 12.92 -3.79 -12.73
N LEU A 189 12.02 -4.78 -12.79
CA LEU A 189 10.59 -4.59 -12.57
C LEU A 189 10.25 -4.28 -11.10
N SER A 190 11.05 -4.75 -10.13
CA SER A 190 10.79 -4.50 -8.70
C SER A 190 10.88 -3.02 -8.32
N THR A 191 11.56 -2.19 -9.13
CA THR A 191 11.59 -0.73 -8.98
C THR A 191 10.20 -0.08 -9.03
N ALA A 192 9.18 -0.78 -9.56
CA ALA A 192 7.79 -0.37 -9.51
C ALA A 192 7.26 -0.16 -8.08
N VAL A 193 7.91 -0.70 -7.05
CA VAL A 193 7.60 -0.43 -5.64
C VAL A 193 7.62 1.08 -5.32
N ILE A 194 8.52 1.84 -5.94
CA ILE A 194 8.61 3.30 -5.77
C ILE A 194 7.36 3.98 -6.32
N VAL A 195 6.91 3.54 -7.50
CA VAL A 195 5.67 4.02 -8.12
C VAL A 195 4.47 3.65 -7.26
N TRP A 196 4.47 2.47 -6.64
CA TRP A 196 3.42 2.04 -5.72
C TRP A 196 3.32 2.93 -4.47
N TRP A 197 4.44 3.32 -3.86
CA TRP A 197 4.43 4.28 -2.74
C TRP A 197 3.85 5.62 -3.17
N ALA A 198 4.34 6.17 -4.29
CA ALA A 198 3.86 7.45 -4.81
C ALA A 198 2.36 7.40 -5.16
N TRP A 199 1.92 6.30 -5.78
CA TRP A 199 0.52 6.06 -6.09
C TRP A 199 -0.34 5.97 -4.84
N THR A 200 0.07 5.20 -3.83
CA THR A 200 -0.65 5.05 -2.56
C THR A 200 -0.78 6.39 -1.83
N LEU A 201 0.29 7.17 -1.78
CA LEU A 201 0.28 8.53 -1.23
C LEU A 201 -0.71 9.41 -1.97
N TRP A 202 -0.68 9.38 -3.31
CA TRP A 202 -1.58 10.18 -4.14
C TRP A 202 -3.04 9.80 -3.91
N VAL A 203 -3.37 8.50 -3.88
CA VAL A 203 -4.72 8.03 -3.54
C VAL A 203 -5.13 8.52 -2.15
N GLY A 204 -4.25 8.39 -1.15
CA GLY A 204 -4.49 8.88 0.22
C GLY A 204 -4.81 10.37 0.27
N ILE A 205 -4.04 11.21 -0.44
CA ILE A 205 -4.27 12.66 -0.52
C ILE A 205 -5.60 12.99 -1.21
N VAL A 206 -5.95 12.30 -2.30
CA VAL A 206 -7.23 12.52 -2.99
C VAL A 206 -8.40 12.15 -2.09
N LEU A 207 -8.30 11.03 -1.37
CA LEU A 207 -9.31 10.63 -0.38
C LEU A 207 -9.40 11.65 0.78
N ALA A 208 -8.28 12.21 1.23
CA ALA A 208 -8.24 13.26 2.26
C ALA A 208 -8.97 14.53 1.81
N ARG A 209 -8.65 15.03 0.62
CA ARG A 209 -9.31 16.23 0.05
C ARG A 209 -10.82 16.04 -0.05
N ARG A 210 -11.27 14.85 -0.46
CA ARG A 210 -12.70 14.51 -0.54
C ARG A 210 -13.39 14.32 0.79
N ALA A 211 -12.66 13.96 1.84
CA ALA A 211 -13.22 13.91 3.18
C ALA A 211 -13.42 15.32 3.79
N GLY A 212 -12.66 16.32 3.36
CA GLY A 212 -12.76 17.72 3.81
C GLY A 212 -13.76 18.59 3.04
N LEU A 213 -13.99 18.31 1.75
CA LEU A 213 -14.92 19.07 0.90
C LEU A 213 -16.42 19.03 1.33
N PRO A 214 -16.99 17.96 1.92
CA PRO A 214 -18.43 17.87 2.22
C PRO A 214 -18.90 18.70 3.44
N ALA A 215 -18.00 19.18 4.29
CA ALA A 215 -18.37 19.95 5.49
C ALA A 215 -18.59 21.45 5.22
N ALA A 216 -17.92 22.00 4.20
CA ALA A 216 -18.01 23.41 3.83
C ALA A 216 -19.19 23.70 2.88
N GLU A 217 -19.51 22.79 1.96
CA GLU A 217 -20.63 22.98 1.03
C GLU A 217 -22.01 22.67 1.61
N ARG A 218 -22.11 21.79 2.62
CA ARG A 218 -23.39 21.52 3.33
C ARG A 218 -23.77 22.60 4.36
N ARG A 219 -22.85 23.53 4.65
CA ARG A 219 -23.07 24.68 5.56
C ARG A 219 -23.27 25.99 4.81
N ARG A 220 -23.65 25.96 3.53
CA ARG A 220 -24.40 27.09 2.99
C ARG A 220 -25.87 26.80 3.30
N PRO A 221 -26.49 27.51 4.25
CA PRO A 221 -27.94 27.56 4.27
C PRO A 221 -28.35 27.99 2.86
N VAL A 222 -29.39 27.35 2.33
CA VAL A 222 -30.16 27.91 1.23
C VAL A 222 -30.80 29.18 1.78
N GLU A 223 -30.01 30.25 1.89
CA GLU A 223 -30.46 31.61 2.14
C GLU A 223 -30.78 32.21 0.78
N ARG A 224 -31.71 31.56 0.09
CA ARG A 224 -32.48 32.12 -1.01
C ARG A 224 -33.91 31.65 -0.83
N ASP A 225 -34.82 32.61 -1.01
CA ASP A 225 -36.26 32.44 -1.19
C ASP A 225 -37.18 32.82 -0.02
N ALA A 226 -36.71 33.63 0.94
CA ALA A 226 -37.60 34.32 1.90
C ALA A 226 -37.88 35.80 1.56
N HIS A 227 -37.35 36.35 0.46
CA HIS A 227 -37.50 37.79 0.17
C HIS A 227 -38.25 38.17 -1.11
N ASP A 228 -38.86 37.21 -1.82
CA ASP A 228 -39.53 37.49 -3.12
C ASP A 228 -41.00 37.06 -3.18
N ARG A 229 -41.74 37.19 -2.07
CA ARG A 229 -43.21 37.05 -2.06
C ARG A 229 -43.87 38.17 -1.26
N GLY A 230 -44.27 39.21 -1.99
CA GLY A 230 -45.10 40.32 -1.52
C GLY A 230 -44.64 41.57 -2.27
N THR A 231 -45.36 42.13 -3.24
CA THR A 231 -46.80 42.38 -3.29
C THR A 231 -47.19 42.70 -4.73
N VAL A 232 -48.07 41.92 -5.34
CA VAL A 232 -48.90 42.36 -6.46
C VAL A 232 -50.33 42.38 -5.93
N VAL A 233 -50.78 43.56 -5.52
CA VAL A 233 -52.18 43.81 -5.22
C VAL A 233 -52.82 44.23 -6.54
N ASP A 234 -53.58 43.29 -7.11
CA ASP A 234 -54.42 43.52 -8.29
C ASP A 234 -55.43 44.63 -7.99
N GLY A 235 -55.31 45.71 -8.76
CA GLY A 235 -56.38 46.67 -8.96
C GLY A 235 -57.33 46.16 -10.03
N ALA A 236 -58.55 45.82 -9.64
CA ALA A 236 -59.66 45.66 -10.57
C ALA A 236 -60.93 46.24 -9.95
N GLY A 237 -61.06 47.56 -10.05
CA GLY A 237 -62.36 48.20 -10.03
C GLY A 237 -62.92 48.22 -11.45
N GLN A 238 -64.13 47.69 -11.65
CA GLN A 238 -65.01 48.15 -12.73
C GLN A 238 -66.50 47.92 -12.37
N PRO A 239 -67.40 48.84 -12.77
CA PRO A 239 -68.59 49.20 -12.00
C PRO A 239 -69.91 48.63 -12.56
N ASP A 240 -70.94 48.83 -11.73
CA ASP A 240 -72.38 48.99 -12.03
C ASP A 240 -72.85 48.79 -13.47
N ARG A 241 -73.80 47.86 -13.62
CA ARG A 241 -74.87 47.96 -14.62
C ARG A 241 -76.23 47.79 -13.96
N LEU A 242 -77.00 48.87 -14.06
CA LEU A 242 -78.44 48.97 -13.87
C LEU A 242 -79.19 48.03 -14.82
N GLY A 243 -80.30 47.48 -14.32
CA GLY A 243 -81.30 46.71 -15.05
C GLY A 243 -82.33 46.16 -14.09
#